data_AF-A0A7S2D9B3-F1
#
_entry.id   AF-A0A7S2D9B3-F1
#
_cell.length_a   1.000
_cell.length_b   1.000
_cell.length_c   1.000
_cell.angle_alpha   90.00
_cell.angle_beta   90.00
_cell.angle_gamma   90.00
#
_symmetry.space_group_name_H-M   'P 1'
#
loop_
_entity.id
_entity.type
_entity.pdbx_description
1 polymer ?
#
loop_
_entity_poly.entity_id
_entity_poly.type
_entity_poly.pdbx_seq_one_letter_code
_entity_poly.pdbx_strand_id
1 'polypeptide(L)'
;HVLAFLQQECVFRIGCLVIPDEHELKPYIENISVTHCGRSGRIDLAVSFWQADLHLHLYQLSDLEPEEDLVDDETDGGGDDGGLSLCTQWTLPRRDFQGLWDTLILEDHVKDRLLDYAVSAMLFAKKKVNSHVISWNRVVLLHGPPGTGKTSLSK
;
A
#
# COMPACT_ATOMS: atom_id res chain seq x y z
N HIS A 1 22.44 3.41 -8.88
CA HIS A 1 22.13 4.84 -8.69
C HIS A 1 21.39 5.10 -7.38
N VAL A 2 20.19 4.54 -7.12
CA VAL A 2 19.46 4.77 -5.84
C VAL A 2 20.24 4.30 -4.60
N LEU A 3 20.79 3.08 -4.61
CA LEU A 3 21.63 2.59 -3.51
C LEU A 3 22.86 3.48 -3.26
N ALA A 4 23.50 3.95 -4.33
CA ALA A 4 24.66 4.83 -4.24
C ALA A 4 24.29 6.19 -3.64
N PHE A 5 23.13 6.74 -4.00
CA PHE A 5 22.57 7.95 -3.38
C PHE A 5 22.28 7.74 -1.89
N LEU A 6 21.62 6.63 -1.53
CA LEU A 6 21.33 6.29 -0.13
C LEU A 6 22.59 6.03 0.71
N GLN A 7 23.67 5.55 0.10
CA GLN A 7 24.96 5.37 0.80
C GLN A 7 25.71 6.68 1.06
N GLN A 8 25.39 7.77 0.35
CA GLN A 8 25.92 9.10 0.67
C GLN A 8 25.32 9.63 1.99
N GLU A 9 24.10 9.22 2.30
CA GLU A 9 23.45 9.51 3.57
C GLU A 9 24.04 8.63 4.69
N CYS A 10 24.73 9.27 5.64
CA CYS A 10 25.36 8.55 6.76
C CYS A 10 24.32 7.95 7.73
N VAL A 11 23.12 8.53 7.77
CA VAL A 11 22.06 8.19 8.73
C VAL A 11 20.69 8.30 8.06
N PHE A 12 19.93 7.21 8.06
CA PHE A 12 18.55 7.19 7.59
C PHE A 12 17.59 7.63 8.68
N ARG A 13 16.74 8.62 8.38
CA ARG A 13 15.62 9.05 9.22
C ARG A 13 14.31 8.72 8.52
N ILE A 14 13.29 8.38 9.30
CA ILE A 14 11.94 8.17 8.75
C ILE A 14 11.43 9.47 8.14
N GLY A 15 10.89 9.40 6.92
CA GLY A 15 10.36 10.55 6.19
C GLY A 15 10.74 10.54 4.72
N CYS A 16 10.45 11.65 4.03
CA CYS A 16 10.81 11.84 2.63
C CYS A 16 12.25 12.35 2.51
N LEU A 17 13.03 11.72 1.64
CA LEU A 17 14.35 12.20 1.24
C LEU A 17 14.22 13.14 0.05
N VAL A 18 14.87 14.30 0.15
CA VAL A 18 14.86 15.30 -0.92
C VAL A 18 16.00 14.97 -1.89
N ILE A 19 15.66 14.67 -3.14
CA ILE A 19 16.64 14.52 -4.21
C ILE A 19 17.04 15.93 -4.70
N PRO A 20 18.33 16.30 -4.66
CA PRO A 20 18.81 17.56 -5.22
C PRO A 20 18.44 17.71 -6.69
N ASP A 21 18.10 18.93 -7.13
CA ASP A 21 17.64 19.17 -8.50
C ASP A 21 18.68 18.83 -9.57
N GLU A 22 19.96 18.89 -9.22
CA GLU A 22 21.09 18.56 -10.10
C GLU A 22 21.40 17.06 -10.15
N HIS A 23 20.74 16.23 -9.35
CA HIS A 23 21.04 14.80 -9.25
C HIS A 23 20.46 14.00 -10.42
N GLU A 24 21.21 13.03 -10.95
CA GLU A 24 20.82 12.18 -12.09
C GLU A 24 19.50 11.42 -11.90
N LEU A 25 19.08 11.22 -10.64
CA LEU A 25 17.85 10.50 -10.29
C LEU A 25 16.60 11.38 -10.35
N LYS A 26 16.74 12.70 -10.31
CA LYS A 26 15.63 13.66 -10.30
C LYS A 26 14.61 13.44 -11.44
N PRO A 27 15.01 13.19 -12.71
CA PRO A 27 14.03 13.00 -13.78
C PRO A 27 13.27 11.66 -13.71
N TYR A 28 13.75 10.69 -12.93
CA TYR A 28 13.19 9.33 -12.90
C TYR A 28 12.41 9.01 -11.64
N ILE A 29 12.64 9.75 -10.55
CA ILE A 29 12.09 9.44 -9.23
C ILE A 29 11.31 10.65 -8.72
N GLU A 30 10.01 10.45 -8.55
CA GLU A 30 9.11 11.46 -7.99
C GLU A 30 9.35 11.68 -6.49
N ASN A 31 9.50 10.59 -5.73
CA ASN A 31 9.70 10.64 -4.29
C ASN A 31 10.50 9.42 -3.79
N ILE A 32 11.31 9.62 -2.74
CA ILE A 32 11.94 8.55 -1.97
C ILE A 32 11.49 8.71 -0.53
N SER A 33 10.78 7.72 0.01
CA SER A 33 10.40 7.70 1.42
C SER A 33 11.13 6.58 2.17
N VAL A 34 11.66 6.92 3.34
CA VAL A 34 12.23 5.98 4.30
C VAL A 34 11.15 5.65 5.33
N THR A 35 10.79 4.38 5.41
CA THR A 35 9.80 3.87 6.36
C THR A 35 10.40 2.76 7.20
N HIS A 36 9.84 2.55 8.38
CA HIS A 36 10.26 1.47 9.26
C HIS A 36 9.48 0.19 8.93
N CYS A 37 10.20 -0.90 8.67
CA CYS A 37 9.62 -2.21 8.44
C CYS A 37 10.02 -3.13 9.61
N GLY A 38 9.29 -3.07 10.73
CA GLY A 38 9.65 -3.87 11.90
C GLY A 38 8.67 -3.78 13.07
N ARG A 39 8.61 -4.86 13.85
CA ARG A 39 7.82 -4.98 15.07
C ARG A 39 8.45 -4.16 16.20
N SER A 40 7.71 -3.13 16.63
CA SER A 40 7.75 -2.46 17.94
C SER A 40 9.00 -2.67 18.80
N GLY A 41 9.79 -1.61 18.94
CA GLY A 41 10.82 -1.51 19.97
C GLY A 41 11.71 -0.31 19.71
N ARG A 42 11.38 0.85 20.29
CA ARG A 42 11.99 2.17 20.04
C ARG A 42 12.08 2.50 18.55
N ILE A 43 11.27 3.47 18.11
CA ILE A 43 11.56 4.15 16.85
C ILE A 43 12.86 4.94 17.11
N ASP A 44 14.01 4.31 16.88
CA ASP A 44 15.23 5.07 16.71
C ASP A 44 14.98 5.93 15.46
N LEU A 45 14.75 7.22 15.69
CA LEU A 45 14.44 8.22 14.66
C LEU A 45 15.56 8.35 13.61
N ALA A 46 16.67 7.64 13.81
CA ALA A 46 17.84 7.63 12.97
C ALA A 46 18.57 6.28 13.09
N VAL A 47 18.86 5.64 11.96
CA VAL A 47 19.69 4.42 11.87
C VAL A 47 20.83 4.67 10.90
N SER A 48 22.07 4.34 11.28
CA SER A 48 23.21 4.45 10.37
C SER A 48 23.11 3.46 9.20
N PHE A 49 23.55 3.85 8.01
CA PHE A 49 23.33 3.03 6.80
C PHE A 49 23.95 1.63 6.87
N TRP A 50 25.06 1.47 7.59
CA TRP A 50 25.74 0.17 7.75
C TRP A 50 25.09 -0.75 8.79
N GLN A 51 24.19 -0.23 9.61
CA GLN A 51 23.44 -1.00 10.61
C GLN A 51 22.03 -1.37 10.13
N ALA A 52 21.58 -0.75 9.03
CA ALA A 52 20.27 -0.98 8.47
C ALA A 52 20.27 -2.17 7.49
N ASP A 53 19.28 -3.05 7.61
CA ASP A 53 18.92 -3.99 6.55
C ASP A 53 17.99 -3.27 5.57
N LEU A 54 18.49 -2.93 4.38
CA LEU A 54 17.79 -2.05 3.44
C LEU A 54 16.92 -2.86 2.47
N HIS A 55 15.60 -2.67 2.57
CA HIS A 55 14.62 -3.28 1.67
C HIS A 55 14.09 -2.21 0.71
N LEU A 56 14.45 -2.32 -0.56
CA LEU A 56 14.07 -1.35 -1.60
C LEU A 56 12.80 -1.79 -2.32
N HIS A 57 11.77 -0.95 -2.26
CA HIS A 57 10.52 -1.12 -2.99
C HIS A 57 10.39 -0.01 -4.04
N LEU A 58 10.55 -0.38 -5.30
CA LEU A 58 10.38 0.52 -6.45
C LEU A 58 9.01 0.26 -7.07
N TYR A 59 8.23 1.32 -7.26
CA TYR A 59 6.91 1.24 -7.88
C TYR A 59 6.62 2.48 -8.71
N GLN A 60 5.73 2.33 -9.69
CA GLN A 60 5.19 3.41 -10.51
C GLN A 60 3.69 3.46 -10.30
N LEU A 61 3.15 4.66 -10.06
CA LEU A 61 1.73 4.85 -9.85
C LEU A 61 0.99 4.81 -11.18
N SER A 62 -0.09 4.04 -11.20
CA SER A 62 -1.03 3.99 -12.30
C SER A 62 -2.02 5.14 -12.20
N ASP A 63 -2.19 5.83 -13.33
CA ASP A 63 -3.19 6.88 -13.58
C ASP A 63 -4.29 6.38 -14.53
N LEU A 64 -4.40 5.05 -14.71
CA LEU A 64 -5.43 4.45 -15.55
C LEU A 64 -6.83 4.64 -14.91
N GLU A 65 -7.81 4.93 -15.76
CA GLU A 65 -9.20 5.00 -15.33
C GLU A 65 -9.64 3.66 -14.73
N PRO A 66 -10.49 3.65 -13.69
CA PRO A 66 -11.04 2.41 -13.16
C PRO A 66 -11.83 1.68 -14.25
N GLU A 67 -11.72 0.37 -14.29
CA GLU A 67 -12.56 -0.46 -15.15
C GLU A 67 -13.88 -0.72 -14.44
N GLU A 68 -15.00 -0.55 -15.14
CA GLU A 68 -16.34 -0.83 -14.62
C GLU A 68 -16.85 -2.13 -15.23
N ASP A 69 -17.19 -3.10 -14.37
CA ASP A 69 -17.91 -4.30 -14.77
C ASP A 69 -19.39 -3.94 -14.90
N LEU A 70 -19.82 -3.65 -16.13
CA LEU A 70 -21.20 -3.37 -16.46
C LEU A 70 -21.95 -4.66 -16.77
N VAL A 71 -23.20 -4.75 -16.31
CA VAL A 71 -24.15 -5.75 -16.81
C VAL A 71 -25.18 -5.08 -17.71
N ASP A 72 -25.40 -5.70 -18.87
CA ASP A 72 -26.45 -5.30 -19.79
C ASP A 72 -27.80 -5.64 -19.16
N ASP A 73 -28.61 -4.62 -18.89
CA ASP A 73 -29.97 -4.80 -18.42
C ASP A 73 -30.84 -5.24 -19.60
N GLU A 74 -31.11 -6.54 -19.74
CA GLU A 74 -32.02 -7.04 -20.79
C GLU A 74 -33.51 -6.75 -20.49
N THR A 75 -33.83 -5.91 -19.50
CA THR A 75 -35.21 -5.55 -19.14
C THR A 75 -35.73 -4.31 -19.88
N ASP A 76 -36.32 -4.60 -21.04
CA ASP A 76 -37.54 -3.99 -21.60
C ASP A 76 -37.61 -2.45 -21.75
N GLY A 77 -37.29 -1.97 -22.96
CA GLY A 77 -38.14 -1.00 -23.66
C GLY A 77 -38.13 0.46 -23.21
N GLY A 78 -37.03 1.01 -22.69
CA GLY A 78 -37.03 2.40 -22.22
C GLY A 78 -35.70 3.13 -22.15
N GLY A 79 -34.97 3.24 -23.27
CA GLY A 79 -34.12 4.41 -23.61
C GLY A 79 -33.23 5.06 -22.55
N ASP A 80 -32.59 4.31 -21.66
CA ASP A 80 -31.46 4.78 -20.86
C ASP A 80 -30.25 3.88 -21.15
N ASP A 81 -29.30 4.43 -21.92
CA ASP A 81 -28.00 3.83 -22.25
C ASP A 81 -27.11 3.90 -21.00
N GLY A 82 -27.49 3.17 -19.96
CA GLY A 82 -26.91 3.27 -18.63
C GLY A 82 -26.82 1.89 -17.98
N GLY A 83 -25.93 1.03 -18.48
CA GLY A 83 -25.64 -0.26 -17.85
C GLY A 83 -25.32 -0.10 -16.36
N LEU A 84 -25.79 -1.03 -15.53
CA LEU A 84 -25.57 -0.99 -14.09
C LEU A 84 -24.13 -1.42 -13.77
N SER A 85 -23.36 -0.53 -13.15
CA SER A 85 -22.00 -0.81 -12.67
C SER A 85 -22.04 -1.71 -11.43
N LEU A 86 -21.55 -2.95 -11.53
CA LEU A 86 -21.55 -3.93 -10.43
C LEU A 86 -20.28 -3.87 -9.59
N CYS A 87 -19.14 -3.71 -10.25
CA CYS A 87 -17.84 -3.70 -9.62
C CYS A 87 -16.94 -2.66 -10.30
N THR A 88 -16.14 -1.99 -9.48
CA THR A 88 -15.08 -1.11 -9.96
C THR A 88 -13.75 -1.80 -9.71
N GLN A 89 -12.96 -1.99 -10.76
CA GLN A 89 -11.63 -2.58 -10.71
C GLN A 89 -10.57 -1.48 -10.82
N TRP A 90 -9.59 -1.55 -9.92
CA TRP A 90 -8.46 -0.60 -9.88
C TRP A 90 -7.14 -1.31 -10.12
N THR A 91 -6.33 -0.77 -11.05
CA THR A 91 -4.93 -1.21 -11.22
C THR A 91 -4.05 -0.63 -10.10
N LEU A 92 -3.31 -1.50 -9.41
CA LEU A 92 -2.39 -1.12 -8.32
C LEU A 92 -0.93 -1.11 -8.78
N PRO A 93 -0.07 -0.25 -8.19
CA PRO A 93 -0.40 0.79 -7.21
C PRO A 93 -0.98 2.02 -7.92
N ARG A 94 -2.04 2.62 -7.35
CA ARG A 94 -2.80 3.71 -7.97
C ARG A 94 -2.47 5.07 -7.33
N ARG A 95 -2.41 6.13 -8.13
CA ARG A 95 -2.15 7.49 -7.60
C ARG A 95 -3.19 7.95 -6.59
N ASP A 96 -4.46 7.66 -6.83
CA ASP A 96 -5.59 8.03 -5.95
C ASP A 96 -5.47 7.46 -4.52
N PHE A 97 -4.70 6.37 -4.35
CA PHE A 97 -4.53 5.72 -3.05
C PHE A 97 -3.19 6.09 -2.39
N GLN A 98 -2.33 6.85 -3.06
CA GLN A 98 -1.06 7.29 -2.49
C GLN A 98 -1.29 8.18 -1.27
N GLY A 99 -0.62 7.86 -0.17
CA GLY A 99 -0.74 8.59 1.10
C GLY A 99 -2.04 8.34 1.86
N LEU A 100 -3.01 7.61 1.29
CA LEU A 100 -4.26 7.27 1.97
C LEU A 100 -4.00 6.53 3.28
N TRP A 101 -3.07 5.57 3.25
CA TRP A 101 -2.63 4.84 4.43
C TRP A 101 -2.15 5.76 5.55
N ASP A 102 -1.39 6.82 5.23
CA ASP A 102 -0.83 7.74 6.21
C ASP A 102 -1.92 8.64 6.83
N THR A 103 -2.94 9.02 6.06
CA THR A 103 -4.05 9.86 6.54
C THR A 103 -5.00 9.17 7.53
N LEU A 104 -5.02 7.83 7.56
CA LEU A 104 -5.93 7.08 8.42
C LEU A 104 -5.52 7.23 9.89
N ILE A 105 -6.36 7.86 10.71
CA ILE A 105 -6.13 7.92 12.16
C ILE A 105 -6.87 6.74 12.78
N LEU A 106 -6.11 5.71 13.17
CA LEU A 106 -6.61 4.50 13.80
C LEU A 106 -5.97 4.35 15.18
N GLU A 107 -6.56 3.52 16.02
CA GLU A 107 -5.97 3.15 17.30
C GLU A 107 -4.56 2.55 17.10
N ASP A 108 -3.72 2.74 18.12
CA ASP A 108 -2.35 2.26 18.10
C ASP A 108 -2.29 0.77 17.75
N HIS A 109 -1.33 0.41 16.89
CA HIS A 109 -1.06 -0.95 16.42
C HIS A 109 -2.12 -1.58 15.49
N VAL A 110 -3.25 -0.95 15.19
CA VAL A 110 -4.24 -1.52 14.27
C VAL A 110 -3.66 -1.66 12.86
N LYS A 111 -3.02 -0.59 12.36
CA LYS A 111 -2.31 -0.58 11.07
C LYS A 111 -1.23 -1.65 11.00
N ASP A 112 -0.39 -1.74 12.03
CA ASP A 112 0.71 -2.69 12.11
C ASP A 112 0.20 -4.14 12.10
N ARG A 113 -0.83 -4.44 12.92
CA ARG A 113 -1.44 -5.78 12.97
C ARG A 113 -2.07 -6.17 11.65
N LEU A 114 -2.74 -5.23 10.97
CA LEU A 114 -3.35 -5.48 9.67
C LEU A 114 -2.27 -5.79 8.61
N LEU A 115 -1.20 -5.01 8.58
CA LEU A 115 -0.08 -5.22 7.66
C LEU A 115 0.63 -6.55 7.95
N ASP A 116 0.95 -6.84 9.21
CA ASP A 116 1.53 -8.12 9.66
C ASP A 116 0.66 -9.30 9.23
N TYR A 117 -0.66 -9.17 9.42
CA TYR A 117 -1.62 -10.18 9.01
C TYR A 117 -1.60 -10.38 7.49
N ALA A 118 -1.70 -9.31 6.70
CA ALA A 118 -1.71 -9.37 5.24
C ALA A 118 -0.41 -9.97 4.67
N VAL A 119 0.75 -9.54 5.17
CA VAL A 119 2.06 -10.07 4.77
C VAL A 119 2.18 -11.56 5.10
N SER A 120 1.77 -11.95 6.32
CA SER A 120 1.75 -13.35 6.73
C SER A 120 0.80 -14.19 5.86
N ALA A 121 -0.38 -13.64 5.52
CA ALA A 121 -1.35 -14.24 4.62
C ALA A 121 -0.74 -14.58 3.27
N MET A 122 -0.09 -13.58 2.66
CA MET A 122 0.53 -13.69 1.36
C MET A 122 1.70 -14.68 1.40
N LEU A 123 2.49 -14.66 2.47
CA LEU A 123 3.59 -15.60 2.65
C LEU A 123 3.08 -17.05 2.75
N PHE A 124 2.05 -17.30 3.56
CA PHE A 124 1.44 -18.64 3.68
C PHE A 124 0.80 -19.10 2.37
N ALA A 125 0.11 -18.21 1.66
CA ALA A 125 -0.45 -18.51 0.35
C ALA A 125 0.65 -18.89 -0.66
N LYS A 126 1.75 -18.12 -0.71
CA LYS A 126 2.91 -18.39 -1.58
C LYS A 126 3.60 -19.71 -1.25
N LYS A 127 3.62 -20.10 0.03
CA LYS A 127 4.19 -21.37 0.51
C LYS A 127 3.23 -22.56 0.38
N LYS A 128 2.01 -22.36 -0.14
CA LYS A 128 0.96 -23.39 -0.29
C LYS A 128 0.70 -24.18 1.00
N VAL A 129 0.72 -23.49 2.13
CA VAL A 129 0.43 -24.11 3.44
C VAL A 129 -0.96 -24.72 3.41
N ASN A 130 -1.08 -25.96 3.90
CA ASN A 130 -2.36 -26.65 3.95
C ASN A 130 -3.29 -25.97 4.97
N SER A 131 -4.40 -25.42 4.48
CA SER A 131 -5.41 -24.73 5.28
C SER A 131 -6.12 -25.62 6.30
N HIS A 132 -5.98 -26.95 6.19
CA HIS A 132 -6.50 -27.92 7.15
C HIS A 132 -5.56 -28.15 8.35
N VAL A 133 -4.28 -27.76 8.24
CA VAL A 133 -3.29 -27.86 9.32
C VAL A 133 -3.15 -26.52 10.04
N ILE A 134 -3.22 -25.42 9.28
CA ILE A 134 -3.26 -24.06 9.81
C ILE A 134 -4.52 -23.40 9.25
N SER A 135 -5.54 -23.25 10.09
CA SER A 135 -6.80 -22.58 9.74
C SER A 135 -6.54 -21.09 9.45
N TRP A 136 -6.32 -20.76 8.19
CA TRP A 136 -6.15 -19.40 7.71
C TRP A 136 -7.32 -19.03 6.78
N ASN A 137 -8.25 -18.23 7.28
CA ASN A 137 -9.32 -17.65 6.47
C ASN A 137 -8.82 -16.32 5.89
N ARG A 138 -8.73 -16.19 4.57
CA ARG A 138 -8.22 -15.00 3.86
C ARG A 138 -9.16 -13.78 3.94
N VAL A 139 -9.85 -13.63 5.07
CA VAL A 139 -10.88 -12.61 5.31
C VAL A 139 -10.40 -11.69 6.42
N VAL A 140 -10.53 -10.39 6.17
CA VAL A 140 -10.35 -9.33 7.17
C VAL A 140 -11.71 -8.67 7.38
N LEU A 141 -12.14 -8.55 8.64
CA LEU A 141 -13.36 -7.83 8.99
C LEU A 141 -13.00 -6.52 9.68
N LEU A 142 -13.35 -5.39 9.06
CA LEU A 142 -13.21 -4.07 9.64
C LEU A 142 -14.56 -3.62 10.20
N HIS A 143 -14.65 -3.36 11.51
CA HIS A 143 -15.89 -2.91 12.17
C HIS A 143 -15.69 -1.58 12.91
N GLY A 144 -16.75 -0.75 12.98
CA GLY A 144 -16.72 0.53 13.68
C GLY A 144 -17.81 1.49 13.19
N PRO A 145 -18.04 2.63 13.88
CA PRO A 145 -19.05 3.63 13.50
C PRO A 145 -18.94 4.09 12.04
N PRO A 146 -20.03 4.53 11.38
CA PRO A 146 -19.94 5.09 10.03
C PRO A 146 -18.99 6.29 9.99
N GLY A 147 -18.25 6.47 8.88
CA GLY A 147 -17.28 7.57 8.72
C GLY A 147 -15.88 7.34 9.30
N THR A 148 -15.61 6.20 9.92
CA THR A 148 -14.28 5.85 10.51
C THR A 148 -13.21 5.40 9.50
N GLY A 149 -13.36 5.73 8.21
CA GLY A 149 -12.33 5.44 7.19
C GLY A 149 -12.14 3.96 6.83
N LYS A 150 -13.03 3.05 7.24
CA LYS A 150 -12.91 1.59 6.95
C LYS A 150 -12.77 1.26 5.46
N THR A 151 -13.55 1.91 4.60
CA THR A 151 -13.47 1.74 3.14
C THR A 151 -12.17 2.31 2.57
N SER A 152 -11.64 3.38 3.18
CA SER A 152 -10.34 3.93 2.82
C SER A 152 -9.18 3.04 3.28
N LEU A 153 -9.35 2.30 4.39
CA LEU A 153 -8.36 1.33 4.89
C LEU A 153 -8.29 0.05 4.05
N SER A 154 -9.38 -0.30 3.36
CA SER A 154 -9.46 -1.47 2.48
C SER A 154 -8.97 -1.21 1.05
N LYS A 155 -8.69 0.05 0.72
CA LYS A 155 -8.11 0.48 -0.57
C LYS A 155 -6.60 0.54 -0.45
#